data_AF-H1HEG5-F1
#
_entry.id   AF-H1HEG5-F1
#
_cell.length_a   1.000
_cell.length_b   1.000
_cell.length_c   1.000
_cell.angle_alpha   90.00
_cell.angle_beta   90.00
_cell.angle_gamma   90.00
#
_symmetry.space_group_name_H-M   'P 1'
#
loop_
_entity.id
_entity.type
_entity.pdbx_description
1 polymer ?
#
loop_
_entity_poly.entity_id
_entity_poly.type
_entity_poly.pdbx_seq_one_letter_code
_entity_poly.pdbx_strand_id
1 'polypeptide(L)'
;MGNLNHRNEKAKERLDFYLNIEESDIRSCFYHIGKTTTDAIFFISDVIPIKEIYIDREYLGFNNIHYVIKNKKLISELERKLKRILYFEDSRPNYFRQHITDLKNKLLSE
;
A
#
# COMPACT_ATOMS: atom_id res chain seq x y z
N MET A 1 -1.06 2.20 -6.36
CA MET A 1 -1.06 3.63 -5.96
C MET A 1 -2.20 4.32 -6.70
N GLY A 2 -2.82 5.34 -6.08
CA GLY A 2 -3.88 6.13 -6.71
C GLY A 2 -3.53 7.60 -6.70
N ASN A 3 -3.97 8.35 -7.71
CA ASN A 3 -3.86 9.80 -7.71
C ASN A 3 -5.00 10.38 -6.85
N LEU A 4 -4.65 11.18 -5.82
CA LEU A 4 -5.63 11.81 -4.94
C LEU A 4 -6.56 12.78 -5.71
N ASN A 5 -6.03 13.48 -6.71
CA ASN A 5 -6.75 14.50 -7.47
C ASN A 5 -7.86 13.92 -8.36
N HIS A 6 -7.85 12.60 -8.62
CA HIS A 6 -8.86 11.92 -9.44
C HIS A 6 -10.01 11.35 -8.61
N ARG A 7 -10.03 11.59 -7.28
CA ARG A 7 -11.06 11.04 -6.38
C ARG A 7 -12.28 11.96 -6.33
N ASN A 8 -13.47 11.35 -6.30
CA ASN A 8 -14.71 12.05 -5.99
C ASN A 8 -14.79 12.36 -4.48
N GLU A 9 -15.72 13.23 -4.09
CA GLU A 9 -15.85 13.69 -2.69
C GLU A 9 -16.10 12.53 -1.72
N LYS A 10 -17.00 11.60 -2.05
CA LYS A 10 -17.26 10.41 -1.21
C LYS A 10 -16.00 9.57 -0.97
N ALA A 11 -15.13 9.45 -1.97
CA ALA A 11 -13.88 8.70 -1.83
C ALA A 11 -12.84 9.47 -1.01
N LYS A 12 -12.83 10.81 -1.07
CA LYS A 12 -11.99 11.66 -0.21
C LYS A 12 -12.45 11.59 1.24
N GLU A 13 -13.74 11.73 1.50
CA GLU A 13 -14.31 11.58 2.86
C GLU A 13 -13.97 10.23 3.49
N ARG A 14 -14.11 9.14 2.72
CA ARG A 14 -13.72 7.81 3.17
C ARG A 14 -12.22 7.74 3.49
N LEU A 15 -11.37 8.34 2.66
CA LEU A 15 -9.94 8.36 2.88
C LEU A 15 -9.58 9.14 4.15
N ASP A 16 -10.17 10.33 4.30
CA ASP A 16 -9.99 11.19 5.48
C ASP A 16 -10.42 10.49 6.76
N PHE A 17 -11.53 9.73 6.73
CA PHE A 17 -11.93 8.90 7.85
C PHE A 17 -10.79 7.97 8.28
N TYR A 18 -10.23 7.16 7.37
CA TYR A 18 -9.16 6.23 7.71
C TYR A 18 -7.85 6.90 8.13
N LEU A 19 -7.54 8.08 7.57
CA LEU A 19 -6.32 8.82 7.90
C LEU A 19 -6.37 9.46 9.29
N ASN A 20 -7.56 9.72 9.82
CA ASN A 20 -7.78 10.34 11.14
C ASN A 20 -8.18 9.32 12.23
N ILE A 21 -8.17 8.02 11.94
CA ILE A 21 -8.34 6.99 12.97
C ILE A 21 -7.10 6.96 13.86
N GLU A 22 -7.32 6.76 15.17
CA GLU A 22 -6.28 6.55 16.17
C GLU A 22 -5.22 5.53 15.72
N GLU A 23 -3.94 5.85 15.95
CA GLU A 23 -2.84 5.00 15.48
C GLU A 23 -2.91 3.57 16.05
N SER A 24 -3.49 3.37 17.22
CA SER A 24 -3.63 2.04 17.83
C SER A 24 -4.51 1.09 17.02
N ASP A 25 -5.48 1.61 16.27
CA ASP A 25 -6.38 0.83 15.42
C ASP A 25 -5.68 0.45 14.10
N ILE A 26 -5.81 -0.81 13.68
CA ILE A 26 -5.20 -1.32 12.44
C ILE A 26 -5.71 -0.58 11.19
N ARG A 27 -6.94 -0.04 11.22
CA ARG A 27 -7.54 0.70 10.10
C ARG A 27 -6.79 1.99 9.78
N SER A 28 -6.08 2.58 10.74
CA SER A 28 -5.17 3.72 10.52
C SER A 28 -4.02 3.37 9.55
N CYS A 29 -3.72 2.08 9.37
CA CYS A 29 -2.69 1.59 8.46
C CYS A 29 -3.19 1.32 7.05
N PHE A 30 -4.51 1.35 6.77
CA PHE A 30 -5.03 0.92 5.47
C PHE A 30 -4.58 1.82 4.31
N TYR A 31 -4.41 3.11 4.59
CA TYR A 31 -4.01 4.11 3.60
C TYR A 31 -2.88 5.00 4.12
N HIS A 32 -2.10 5.55 3.19
CA HIS A 32 -1.18 6.63 3.47
C HIS A 32 -1.14 7.59 2.27
N ILE A 33 -1.12 8.89 2.52
CA ILE A 33 -0.89 9.90 1.48
C ILE A 33 0.58 10.29 1.55
N GLY A 34 1.30 10.07 0.45
CA GLY A 34 2.68 10.49 0.30
C GLY A 34 2.84 11.47 -0.85
N LYS A 35 3.70 12.47 -0.67
CA LYS A 35 4.11 13.37 -1.74
C LYS A 35 5.15 12.68 -2.63
N THR A 36 4.74 12.34 -3.85
CA THR A 36 5.63 11.86 -4.92
C THR A 36 5.85 13.01 -5.92
N THR A 37 5.69 12.78 -7.23
CA THR A 37 5.49 13.84 -8.22
C THR A 37 4.13 14.53 -8.07
N THR A 38 3.16 13.81 -7.51
CA THR A 38 1.81 14.28 -7.16
C THR A 38 1.42 13.71 -5.80
N ASP A 39 0.31 14.16 -5.22
CA ASP A 39 -0.23 13.52 -4.02
C ASP A 39 -0.74 12.12 -4.37
N ALA A 40 -0.07 11.13 -3.78
CA ALA A 40 -0.29 9.72 -4.07
C ALA A 40 -0.88 9.00 -2.87
N ILE A 41 -1.91 8.21 -3.14
CA ILE A 41 -2.54 7.31 -2.18
C ILE A 41 -1.88 5.94 -2.29
N PHE A 42 -1.30 5.49 -1.18
CA PHE A 42 -0.81 4.12 -1.01
C PHE A 42 -1.90 3.29 -0.32
N PHE A 43 -2.36 2.23 -0.98
CA PHE A 43 -3.35 1.28 -0.47
C PHE A 43 -2.64 0.14 0.26
N ILE A 44 -2.19 0.39 1.49
CA ILE A 44 -1.33 -0.55 2.22
C ILE A 44 -2.08 -1.85 2.55
N SER A 45 -3.38 -1.77 2.86
CA SER A 45 -4.21 -2.96 3.13
C SER A 45 -4.49 -3.81 1.89
N ASP A 46 -4.24 -3.27 0.69
CA ASP A 46 -4.36 -4.00 -0.58
C ASP A 46 -2.99 -4.50 -1.08
N VAL A 47 -2.02 -4.67 -0.18
CA VAL A 47 -0.71 -5.27 -0.52
C VAL A 47 -0.88 -6.73 -0.96
N ILE A 48 -0.03 -7.16 -1.89
CA ILE A 48 0.08 -8.56 -2.33
C ILE A 48 1.55 -9.00 -2.36
N PRO A 49 1.86 -10.26 -2.02
CA PRO A 49 3.15 -10.85 -2.35
C PRO A 49 3.26 -11.07 -3.87
N ILE A 50 4.48 -11.01 -4.39
CA ILE A 50 4.76 -11.23 -5.83
C ILE A 50 6.16 -11.84 -5.99
N LYS A 51 6.35 -12.67 -7.02
CA LYS A 51 7.67 -13.18 -7.44
C LYS A 51 8.26 -12.32 -8.56
N GLU A 52 9.57 -12.30 -8.68
CA GLU A 52 10.30 -11.60 -9.74
C GLU A 52 9.80 -11.95 -11.14
N ILE A 53 9.45 -13.22 -11.39
CA ILE A 53 8.93 -13.69 -12.69
C ILE A 53 7.64 -12.99 -13.16
N TYR A 54 6.91 -12.34 -12.24
CA TYR A 54 5.70 -11.59 -12.54
C TYR A 54 5.93 -10.08 -12.66
N ILE A 55 7.17 -9.62 -12.55
CA ILE A 55 7.54 -8.22 -12.72
C ILE A 55 7.88 -7.98 -14.19
N ASP A 56 7.03 -7.26 -14.91
CA ASP A 56 7.21 -6.97 -16.34
C ASP A 56 8.35 -5.96 -16.59
N ARG A 57 8.34 -4.84 -15.86
CA ARG A 57 9.29 -3.73 -16.03
C ARG A 57 9.21 -2.71 -14.91
N GLU A 58 10.19 -1.82 -14.85
CA GLU A 58 10.18 -0.65 -13.97
C GLU A 58 9.13 0.38 -14.38
N TYR A 59 8.60 1.10 -13.39
CA TYR A 59 7.79 2.29 -13.64
C TYR A 59 8.69 3.48 -13.97
N LEU A 60 8.48 4.08 -15.14
CA LEU A 60 9.23 5.25 -15.59
C LEU A 60 8.53 6.55 -15.17
N GLY A 61 9.30 7.52 -14.68
CA GLY A 61 8.82 8.87 -14.41
C GLY A 61 8.67 9.71 -15.69
N PHE A 62 8.25 10.97 -15.55
CA PHE A 62 8.10 11.91 -16.68
C PHE A 62 9.38 12.13 -17.51
N ASN A 63 10.55 11.86 -16.92
CA ASN A 63 11.84 11.96 -17.57
C ASN A 63 12.30 10.64 -18.22
N ASN A 64 11.43 9.63 -18.34
CA ASN A 64 11.74 8.28 -18.82
C ASN A 64 12.84 7.55 -18.02
N ILE A 65 13.08 7.96 -16.76
CA ILE A 65 14.00 7.30 -15.85
C ILE A 65 13.18 6.48 -14.85
N HIS A 66 13.70 5.31 -14.44
CA HIS A 66 13.11 4.51 -13.37
C HIS A 66 12.79 5.39 -12.16
N TYR A 67 11.50 5.45 -11.84
CA TYR A 67 10.99 6.23 -10.73
C TYR A 67 11.13 5.46 -9.43
N VAL A 68 11.96 5.99 -8.52
CA VAL A 68 12.15 5.44 -7.18
C VAL A 68 11.80 6.51 -6.15
N ILE A 69 10.98 6.15 -5.17
CA ILE A 69 10.67 7.03 -4.04
C ILE A 69 11.92 7.14 -3.16
N LYS A 70 12.50 8.34 -3.04
CA LYS A 70 13.72 8.60 -2.25
C LYS A 70 13.47 9.20 -0.87
N ASN A 71 12.23 9.60 -0.58
CA ASN A 71 11.90 10.24 0.70
C ASN A 71 11.92 9.21 1.84
N LYS A 72 12.98 9.23 2.64
CA LYS A 72 13.19 8.28 3.74
C LYS A 72 12.08 8.30 4.80
N LYS A 73 11.51 9.48 5.11
CA LYS A 73 10.42 9.60 6.08
C LYS A 73 9.15 8.91 5.57
N LEU A 74 8.83 9.14 4.30
CA LEU A 74 7.71 8.47 3.63
C LEU A 74 7.92 6.95 3.61
N ILE A 75 9.10 6.48 3.19
CA ILE A 75 9.42 5.05 3.16
C ILE A 75 9.26 4.43 4.56
N SER A 76 9.82 5.07 5.59
CA SER A 76 9.72 4.59 6.97
C SER A 76 8.26 4.46 7.43
N GLU A 77 7.39 5.42 7.10
CA GLU A 77 5.97 5.34 7.46
C GLU A 77 5.23 4.25 6.69
N LEU A 78 5.53 4.08 5.39
CA LEU A 78 4.96 3.00 4.58
C LEU A 78 5.36 1.63 5.12
N GLU A 79 6.64 1.43 5.46
CA GLU A 79 7.16 0.20 6.04
C GLU A 79 6.55 -0.08 7.42
N ARG A 80 6.41 0.94 8.28
CA ARG A 80 5.76 0.80 9.60
C ARG A 80 4.33 0.30 9.45
N LYS A 81 3.54 0.94 8.58
CA LYS A 81 2.15 0.54 8.32
C LYS A 81 2.07 -0.86 7.71
N LEU A 82 2.93 -1.17 6.73
CA LEU A 82 2.98 -2.49 6.09
C LEU A 82 3.30 -3.60 7.11
N LYS A 83 4.31 -3.41 7.98
CA LYS A 83 4.64 -4.39 9.03
C LYS A 83 3.45 -4.70 9.93
N ARG A 84 2.64 -3.70 10.28
CA ARG A 84 1.42 -3.89 11.08
C ARG A 84 0.35 -4.68 10.32
N ILE A 85 0.15 -4.39 9.04
CA ILE A 85 -0.76 -5.15 8.16
C ILE A 85 -0.33 -6.61 8.08
N LEU A 86 0.96 -6.88 7.82
CA LEU A 86 1.48 -8.24 7.71
C LEU A 86 1.41 -9.00 9.04
N TYR A 87 1.71 -8.35 10.17
CA TYR A 87 1.55 -8.96 11.49
C TYR A 87 0.09 -9.31 11.80
N PHE A 88 -0.84 -8.42 11.45
CA PHE A 88 -2.26 -8.67 11.64
C PHE A 88 -2.74 -9.84 10.77
N GLU A 89 -2.35 -9.88 9.50
CA GLU A 89 -2.64 -10.97 8.57
C GLU A 89 -2.08 -12.32 9.05
N ASP A 90 -0.87 -12.35 9.62
CA ASP A 90 -0.28 -13.57 10.18
C ASP A 90 -1.12 -14.15 11.34
N SER A 91 -1.68 -13.27 12.18
CA SER A 91 -2.60 -13.66 13.26
C SER A 91 -4.01 -14.01 12.79
N ARG A 92 -4.42 -13.51 11.61
CA ARG A 92 -5.75 -13.66 11.04
C ARG A 92 -5.63 -13.87 9.52
N PRO A 93 -5.32 -15.11 9.08
CA PRO A 93 -5.12 -15.41 7.68
C PRO A 93 -6.30 -14.96 6.80
N ASN A 94 -5.98 -14.35 5.67
CA ASN A 94 -6.91 -13.85 4.65
C ASN A 94 -7.94 -12.83 5.16
N TYR A 95 -7.59 -12.08 6.20
CA TYR A 95 -8.44 -11.01 6.71
C TYR A 95 -8.61 -9.88 5.69
N PHE A 96 -7.54 -9.54 4.98
CA PHE A 96 -7.59 -8.51 3.96
C PHE A 96 -8.15 -9.05 2.64
N ARG A 97 -8.82 -8.16 1.89
CA ARG A 97 -9.51 -8.46 0.62
C ARG A 97 -8.63 -9.19 -0.41
N GLN A 98 -7.32 -8.95 -0.39
CA GLN A 98 -6.39 -9.55 -1.36
C GLN A 98 -6.05 -11.02 -1.05
N HIS A 99 -6.50 -11.56 0.08
CA HIS A 99 -6.16 -12.93 0.52
C HIS A 99 -4.64 -13.17 0.50
N ILE A 100 -3.93 -12.30 1.22
CA ILE A 100 -2.46 -12.20 1.23
C ILE A 100 -1.83 -13.55 1.58
N THR A 101 -2.37 -14.25 2.58
CA THR A 101 -1.85 -15.54 3.04
C THR A 101 -1.98 -16.62 1.98
N ASP A 102 -3.15 -16.73 1.33
CA ASP A 102 -3.35 -17.72 0.26
C ASP A 102 -2.46 -17.44 -0.95
N LEU A 103 -2.38 -16.17 -1.36
CA LEU A 103 -1.52 -15.79 -2.47
C LEU A 103 -0.05 -16.08 -2.17
N LYS A 104 0.42 -15.82 -0.95
CA LYS A 104 1.77 -16.18 -0.50
C LYS A 104 2.00 -17.69 -0.62
N ASN A 105 1.09 -18.51 -0.09
CA ASN A 105 1.24 -19.95 -0.08
C ASN A 105 1.22 -20.54 -1.50
N LYS A 106 0.35 -20.01 -2.37
CA LYS A 106 0.31 -20.38 -3.79
C LYS A 106 1.65 -20.07 -4.47
N LEU A 107 2.16 -18.85 -4.30
CA LEU A 107 3.46 -18.46 -4.88
C LEU A 107 4.59 -19.36 -4.36
N LEU A 108 4.60 -19.76 -3.09
CA LEU A 108 5.62 -20.68 -2.56
C LEU A 108 5.54 -22.10 -3.15
N SER A 109 4.36 -22.52 -3.62
CA SER A 109 4.13 -23.84 -4.22
C SER A 109 4.37 -23.92 -5.72
N GLU A 110 4.52 -22.77 -6.39
CA GLU A 110 4.92 -22.66 -7.82
C GLU A 110 6.41 -22.91 -8.00
#